data_AF-A0A842MLF9-F1
#
_entry.id   AF-A0A842MLF9-F1
#
_cell.length_a   1.000
_cell.length_b   1.000
_cell.length_c   1.000
_cell.angle_alpha   90.00
_cell.angle_beta   90.00
_cell.angle_gamma   90.00
#
_symmetry.space_group_name_H-M   'P 1'
#
loop_
_entity.id
_entity.type
_entity.pdbx_description
1 polymer ?
#
loop_
_entity_poly.entity_id
_entity_poly.type
_entity_poly.pdbx_seq_one_letter_code
_entity_poly.pdbx_strand_id
1 'polypeptide(L)'
;MSSQDIAYQISIVEERVNRLMERRELRLEVASQASPRRDLLRKALASALKVPVENVYIRNVLSSYGSQVCTCTAHVYDDAARGKAIEPKHIQMRNLSREERKQASAPAGASS
;
A
#
# COMPACT_ATOMS: atom_id res chain seq x y z
N MET A 1 -23.53 -14.83 0.61
CA MET A 1 -22.54 -15.20 -0.42
C MET A 1 -21.78 -13.92 -0.75
N SER A 2 -20.50 -13.74 -0.46
CA SER A 2 -19.43 -14.69 -0.70
C SER A 2 -18.25 -14.39 0.23
N SER A 3 -17.67 -15.49 0.69
CA SER A 3 -16.42 -15.65 1.42
C SER A 3 -15.34 -14.63 1.07
N GLN A 4 -14.59 -14.20 2.08
CA GLN A 4 -13.11 -14.30 2.14
C GLN A 4 -12.59 -13.74 3.47
N ASP A 5 -12.91 -14.40 4.58
CA ASP A 5 -11.95 -14.51 5.68
C ASP A 5 -10.87 -15.50 5.23
N ILE A 6 -10.06 -15.10 4.26
CA ILE A 6 -8.80 -15.80 4.07
C ILE A 6 -7.99 -15.41 5.30
N ALA A 7 -7.63 -16.39 6.13
CA ALA A 7 -6.76 -16.19 7.28
C ALA A 7 -5.38 -15.72 6.79
N TYR A 8 -5.25 -14.41 6.61
CA TYR A 8 -3.99 -13.72 6.38
C TYR A 8 -3.51 -13.22 7.74
N GLN A 9 -2.44 -13.81 8.27
CA GLN A 9 -1.84 -13.30 9.48
C GLN A 9 -0.79 -12.27 9.11
N ILE A 10 -1.10 -10.99 9.35
CA ILE A 10 -0.20 -9.87 9.09
C ILE A 10 0.51 -9.54 10.41
N SER A 11 1.84 -9.59 10.39
CA SER A 11 2.70 -9.20 11.50
C SER A 11 3.59 -8.05 11.04
N ILE A 12 3.62 -6.96 11.82
CA ILE A 12 4.53 -5.85 11.59
C ILE A 12 5.86 -6.23 12.22
N VAL A 13 6.85 -6.54 11.37
CA VAL A 13 8.19 -6.94 11.81
C VAL A 13 9.02 -5.71 12.17
N GLU A 14 8.89 -4.65 11.36
CA GLU A 14 9.68 -3.44 11.53
C GLU A 14 8.83 -2.24 11.17
N GLU A 15 8.89 -1.22 12.01
CA GLU A 15 8.33 0.09 11.73
C GLU A 15 9.41 1.15 11.90
N ARG A 16 9.64 1.92 10.84
CA ARG A 16 10.58 3.03 10.85
C ARG A 16 9.90 4.30 10.40
N VAL A 17 9.86 5.29 11.28
CA VAL A 17 9.28 6.61 10.99
C VAL A 17 10.39 7.56 10.55
N ASN A 18 10.34 8.02 9.29
CA ASN A 18 11.26 9.02 8.77
C ASN A 18 10.56 10.39 8.74
N ARG A 19 10.81 11.21 9.77
CA ARG A 19 10.22 12.55 9.91
C ARG A 19 10.62 13.52 8.79
N LEU A 20 11.79 13.36 8.18
CA LEU A 20 12.25 14.23 7.08
C LEU A 20 11.43 14.06 5.81
N MET A 21 10.94 12.83 5.58
CA MET A 21 10.16 12.47 4.40
C MET A 21 8.67 12.27 4.71
N GLU A 22 8.27 12.47 5.98
CA GLU A 22 6.90 12.23 6.48
C GLU A 22 6.37 10.85 6.03
N ARG A 23 7.26 9.85 6.15
CA ARG A 23 7.03 8.48 5.69
C ARG A 23 7.29 7.48 6.78
N ARG A 24 6.35 6.56 6.97
CA ARG A 24 6.50 5.36 7.78
C ARG A 24 6.83 4.19 6.85
N GLU A 25 8.01 3.63 7.02
CA GLU A 25 8.43 2.41 6.35
C GLU A 25 8.03 1.23 7.22
N LEU A 26 7.21 0.35 6.67
CA LEU A 26 6.67 -0.81 7.34
C LEU A 26 7.18 -2.06 6.64
N ARG A 27 7.83 -2.92 7.40
CA ARG A 27 8.16 -4.28 6.99
C ARG A 27 7.15 -5.22 7.63
N LEU A 28 6.46 -5.96 6.77
CA LEU A 28 5.35 -6.79 7.14
C LEU A 28 5.67 -8.22 6.74
N GLU A 29 5.35 -9.17 7.61
CA GLU A 29 5.28 -10.57 7.27
C GLU A 29 3.82 -10.99 7.20
N VAL A 30 3.46 -11.60 6.09
CA VAL A 30 2.10 -12.05 5.81
C VAL A 30 2.15 -13.56 5.63
N ALA A 31 1.65 -14.28 6.62
CA ALA A 31 1.46 -15.72 6.49
C ALA A 31 0.11 -15.99 5.82
N SER A 32 0.15 -16.72 4.70
CA SER A 32 -1.03 -17.13 3.97
C SER A 32 -0.77 -18.34 3.08
N GLN A 33 -1.81 -19.17 2.92
CA GLN A 33 -1.82 -20.25 1.94
C GLN A 33 -1.80 -19.75 0.49
N ALA A 34 -2.21 -18.50 0.23
CA ALA A 34 -2.23 -17.91 -1.12
C ALA A 34 -1.54 -16.56 -1.14
N SER A 35 -0.92 -16.20 -2.27
CA SER A 35 -0.31 -14.87 -2.42
C SER A 35 -1.36 -13.77 -2.20
N PRO A 36 -1.20 -12.92 -1.18
CA PRO A 36 -2.19 -11.90 -0.84
C PRO A 36 -2.31 -10.88 -1.97
N ARG A 37 -3.55 -10.46 -2.25
CA ARG A 37 -3.79 -9.35 -3.19
C ARG A 37 -3.36 -8.04 -2.56
N ARG A 38 -2.74 -7.17 -3.36
CA ARG A 38 -2.26 -5.84 -2.92
C ARG A 38 -3.39 -5.00 -2.32
N ASP A 39 -4.58 -5.03 -2.91
CA ASP A 39 -5.74 -4.28 -2.43
C ASP A 39 -6.17 -4.68 -1.01
N LEU A 40 -6.11 -5.98 -0.70
CA LEU A 40 -6.44 -6.49 0.64
C LEU A 40 -5.39 -6.04 1.66
N LEU A 41 -4.11 -6.18 1.33
CA LEU A 41 -3.02 -5.72 2.19
C LEU A 41 -3.11 -4.23 2.47
N ARG A 42 -3.40 -3.40 1.46
CA ARG A 42 -3.60 -1.96 1.65
C ARG A 42 -4.74 -1.66 2.61
N LYS A 43 -5.91 -2.31 2.40
CA LYS A 43 -7.08 -2.13 3.28
C LYS A 43 -6.78 -2.57 4.72
N ALA A 44 -6.12 -3.71 4.89
CA ALA A 44 -5.77 -4.23 6.21
C ALA A 44 -4.81 -3.29 6.94
N LEU A 45 -3.78 -2.78 6.25
CA LEU A 45 -2.83 -1.82 6.81
C LEU A 45 -3.47 -0.48 7.13
N ALA A 46 -4.33 0.02 6.23
CA ALA A 46 -5.08 1.25 6.43
C ALA A 46 -5.93 1.18 7.70
N SER A 47 -6.68 0.08 7.87
CA SER A 47 -7.47 -0.16 9.08
C SER A 47 -6.62 -0.32 10.34
N ALA A 48 -5.50 -1.05 10.25
CA ALA A 48 -4.60 -1.27 11.39
C ALA A 48 -3.95 0.04 11.88
N LEU A 49 -3.59 0.92 10.96
CA LEU A 49 -2.90 2.17 11.24
C LEU A 49 -3.85 3.36 11.38
N LYS A 50 -5.16 3.16 11.16
CA LYS A 50 -6.19 4.21 11.12
C LYS A 50 -5.86 5.34 10.13
N VAL A 51 -5.28 4.98 9.00
CA VAL A 51 -4.93 5.89 7.90
C VAL A 51 -5.80 5.57 6.68
N PRO A 52 -6.04 6.54 5.78
CA PRO A 52 -6.81 6.25 4.58
C PRO A 52 -6.01 5.34 3.63
N VAL A 53 -6.70 4.51 2.85
CA VAL A 53 -6.08 3.49 1.98
C VAL A 53 -5.17 4.11 0.90
N GLU A 54 -5.50 5.33 0.48
CA GLU A 54 -4.73 6.16 -0.46
C GLU A 54 -3.34 6.54 0.06
N ASN A 55 -3.16 6.61 1.37
CA ASN A 55 -1.88 6.93 2.00
C ASN A 55 -0.94 5.71 2.08
N VAL A 56 -1.45 4.51 1.80
CA VAL A 56 -0.71 3.24 1.93
C VAL A 56 -0.21 2.78 0.56
N TYR A 57 1.12 2.73 0.43
CA TYR A 57 1.83 2.31 -0.76
C TYR A 57 2.55 0.99 -0.57
N ILE A 58 2.15 -0.04 -1.31
CA ILE A 58 2.87 -1.32 -1.30
C ILE A 58 4.00 -1.23 -2.31
N ARG A 59 5.24 -1.20 -1.80
CA ARG A 59 6.44 -1.11 -2.64
C ARG A 59 6.79 -2.44 -3.26
N ASN A 60 6.84 -3.49 -2.43
CA ASN A 60 7.15 -4.85 -2.88
C ASN A 60 6.40 -5.89 -2.05
N VAL A 61 6.06 -6.99 -2.72
CA VAL A 61 5.55 -8.21 -2.11
C VAL A 61 6.47 -9.32 -2.58
N LEU A 62 7.28 -9.84 -1.68
CA LEU A 62 8.21 -10.93 -1.92
C LEU A 62 7.62 -12.19 -1.28
N SER A 63 7.15 -13.11 -2.11
CA SER A 63 6.77 -14.45 -1.66
C SER A 63 7.97 -15.38 -1.81
N SER A 64 8.28 -16.13 -0.76
CA SER A 64 9.33 -17.15 -0.81
C SER A 64 8.74 -18.45 -1.37
N TYR A 65 9.27 -18.94 -2.48
CA TYR A 65 8.82 -20.18 -3.12
C TYR A 65 8.96 -21.36 -2.14
N GLY A 66 7.88 -22.11 -1.94
CA GLY A 66 7.82 -23.24 -0.99
C GLY A 66 7.49 -22.86 0.46
N SER A 67 7.28 -21.56 0.76
CA SER A 67 6.81 -21.11 2.07
C SER A 67 5.44 -20.42 1.95
N GLN A 68 4.60 -20.61 2.97
CA GLN A 68 3.33 -19.90 3.12
C GLN A 68 3.52 -18.50 3.72
N VAL A 69 4.74 -17.94 3.67
CA VAL A 69 5.07 -16.63 4.23
C VAL A 69 5.54 -15.70 3.12
N CYS A 70 4.99 -14.49 3.12
CA CYS A 70 5.33 -13.42 2.21
C CYS A 70 5.85 -12.22 2.99
N THR A 71 6.99 -11.67 2.61
CA THR A 71 7.48 -10.40 3.15
C THR A 71 6.97 -9.25 2.28
N CYS A 72 6.26 -8.32 2.87
CA CYS A 72 5.75 -7.13 2.21
C CYS A 72 6.44 -5.89 2.77
N THR A 73 6.81 -4.96 1.87
CA THR A 73 7.31 -3.64 2.25
C THR A 73 6.26 -2.62 1.86
N ALA A 74 5.77 -1.87 2.84
CA ALA A 74 4.80 -0.81 2.66
C ALA A 74 5.36 0.53 3.12
N HIS A 75 5.02 1.58 2.42
CA HIS A 75 5.28 2.96 2.79
C HIS A 75 3.94 3.62 3.10
N VAL A 76 3.83 4.23 4.27
CA VAL A 76 2.64 4.96 4.69
C VAL A 76 3.04 6.42 4.84
N TYR A 77 2.31 7.29 4.15
CA TYR A 77 2.53 8.72 4.21
C TYR A 77 1.41 9.38 5.02
N ASP A 78 1.67 10.54 5.61
CA ASP A 78 0.62 11.32 6.26
C ASP A 78 -0.37 11.90 5.24
N ASP A 79 0.10 12.15 4.01
CA ASP A 79 -0.69 12.70 2.92
C ASP A 79 -0.48 11.95 1.59
N ALA A 80 -1.57 11.70 0.85
CA ALA A 80 -1.53 10.98 -0.42
C ALA A 80 -0.77 11.74 -1.52
N ALA A 81 -0.83 13.08 -1.52
CA ALA A 81 -0.09 13.91 -2.47
C ALA A 81 1.42 13.81 -2.24
N ARG A 82 1.84 13.68 -0.96
CA ARG A 82 3.24 13.44 -0.59
C ARG A 82 3.75 12.12 -1.16
N GLY A 83 2.95 11.06 -1.02
CA GLY A 83 3.24 9.76 -1.63
C GLY A 83 3.39 9.83 -3.15
N LYS A 84 2.53 10.60 -3.84
CA LYS A 84 2.62 10.85 -5.29
C LYS A 84 3.82 11.70 -5.71
N ALA A 85 4.31 12.59 -4.86
CA ALA A 85 5.49 13.39 -5.16
C ALA A 85 6.79 12.58 -4.98
N ILE A 86 6.82 11.66 -4.01
CA ILE A 86 8.02 10.89 -3.62
C ILE A 86 8.14 9.57 -4.40
N GLU A 87 7.07 8.79 -4.51
CA GLU A 87 7.12 7.50 -5.21
C GLU A 87 7.21 7.71 -6.72
N PRO A 88 7.95 6.87 -7.47
CA PRO A 88 8.01 6.99 -8.91
C PRO A 88 6.68 6.57 -9.57
N LYS A 89 6.36 7.18 -10.72
CA LYS A 89 5.08 7.00 -11.44
C LYS A 89 4.68 5.54 -11.68
N HIS A 90 5.64 4.64 -11.87
CA HIS A 90 5.38 3.22 -12.10
C HIS A 90 4.91 2.45 -10.85
N ILE A 91 5.31 2.88 -9.65
CA ILE A 91 4.84 2.32 -8.37
C ILE A 91 3.44 2.86 -8.08
N GLN A 92 3.22 4.16 -8.29
CA GLN A 92 1.91 4.77 -8.20
C GLN A 92 0.93 4.03 -9.11
N MET A 93 1.23 3.85 -10.40
CA MET A 93 0.34 3.16 -11.35
C MET A 93 -0.03 1.73 -10.95
N ARG A 94 0.88 1.03 -10.27
CA ARG A 94 0.67 -0.33 -9.75
C ARG A 94 -0.13 -0.38 -8.46
N ASN A 95 -0.19 0.73 -7.75
CA ASN A 95 -0.83 0.88 -6.45
C ASN A 95 -2.06 1.81 -6.51
N LEU A 96 -2.33 2.44 -7.65
CA LEU A 96 -3.48 3.31 -7.90
C LEU A 96 -4.76 2.49 -7.95
N SER A 97 -5.71 2.82 -7.07
CA SER A 97 -7.08 2.30 -7.16
C SER A 97 -7.79 2.92 -8.36
N ARG A 98 -8.81 2.23 -8.88
CA ARG A 98 -9.57 2.60 -10.09
C ARG A 98 -10.14 4.03 -10.07
N GLU A 99 -10.32 4.64 -8.89
CA GLU A 99 -10.86 5.99 -8.73
C GLU A 99 -9.89 7.10 -9.11
N GLU A 100 -8.59 6.93 -8.89
CA GLU A 100 -7.60 7.97 -9.20
C GLU A 100 -7.28 8.05 -10.70
N ARG A 101 -7.57 6.98 -11.48
CA ARG A 101 -7.58 7.04 -12.95
C ARG A 101 -8.58 8.08 -13.49
N LYS A 102 -9.63 8.44 -12.74
CA LYS A 102 -10.62 9.45 -13.16
C LYS A 102 -10.16 10.90 -12.93
N GLN A 103 -9.21 11.16 -12.02
CA GLN A 103 -8.74 12.52 -11.75
C GLN A 103 -7.59 12.97 -12.65
N ALA A 104 -6.83 12.04 -13.23
CA ALA A 104 -5.79 12.37 -14.22
C ALA A 104 -6.33 12.82 -15.59
N SER A 105 -7.64 12.69 -15.83
CA SER A 105 -8.32 13.14 -17.05
C SER A 105 -9.07 14.47 -16.92
N ALA A 106 -8.99 15.16 -15.78
CA ALA A 106 -9.45 16.54 -15.71
C ALA A 106 -8.32 17.45 -16.21
N PRO A 107 -8.48 18.13 -17.36
CA PRO A 107 -7.45 19.05 -17.85
C PRO A 107 -7.35 20.21 -16.86
N ALA A 108 -6.13 20.54 -16.43
CA ALA A 108 -5.85 21.80 -15.77
C ALA A 108 -6.02 22.92 -16.81
N GLY A 109 -7.25 23.40 -16.95
CA GLY A 109 -7.56 24.65 -17.61
C GLY A 109 -7.38 25.81 -16.64
N ALA A 110 -6.71 26.86 -17.14
CA ALA A 110 -6.81 28.27 -16.76
C ALA A 110 -6.29 28.72 -15.38
N SER A 111 -5.11 29.35 -15.41
CA SER A 111 -4.72 30.57 -14.68
C SER A 111 -3.28 30.90 -15.11
N SER A 112 -2.93 32.04 -15.68
CA SER A 112 -3.55 33.35 -15.91
C SER A 112 -2.89 33.99 -17.13
#